data_AF-A0A413IJD0-F1
#
_entry.id   AF-A0A413IJD0-F1
#
_cell.length_a   1.000
_cell.length_b   1.000
_cell.length_c   1.000
_cell.angle_alpha   90.00
_cell.angle_beta   90.00
_cell.angle_gamma   90.00
#
_symmetry.space_group_name_H-M   'P 1'
#
loop_
_entity.id
_entity.type
_entity.pdbx_description
1 polymer ?
#
loop_
_entity_poly.entity_id
_entity_poly.type
_entity_poly.pdbx_seq_one_letter_code
_entity_poly.pdbx_strand_id
1 'polypeptide(L)'
;MVDGLINFNQFEITTPIIKVIGVGGGGGNAVEYMYRQGICDVDFVLCNTDSQILEHSPIPTIIQLGKTLTEGRGAGNRPEIGEAAANESLDDIKALLSTNTKMVFITAAMGGGTGTGAAPVIAKVAKDMGILTVGIVTIPSRFEGPKRLDQAREGVKRLKEHVDSLIIIDNEKIQRIFGSQTLSSAFAKANDVLNIAAKGIAEIITLPGYINVDFADVRTVMTDSGIAIMGAAKASGEDRAKRVIAEALNSPLLNKSDILGASDILLNITSGTDEITMDEMSEITNYVIKEVGDNAAIIWGVGTDEALEDAISVTVIATGFPMEDVENTFTKPLKGVVSVNDISEEAVDVARTKKIKDGVKDYVQVILKESEVVLQPDLSPEKVEELATTPAYTRRHLKIDRL
;
A
#
# COMPACT_ATOMS: atom_id res chain seq x y z
N MET A 1 19.03 58.56 -18.72
CA MET A 1 19.79 57.57 -17.95
C MET A 1 18.82 56.98 -16.95
N VAL A 2 17.97 56.05 -17.40
CA VAL A 2 18.18 54.56 -17.39
C VAL A 2 18.16 54.09 -15.92
N ASP A 3 17.23 53.29 -15.41
CA ASP A 3 16.03 52.66 -15.95
C ASP A 3 15.14 52.33 -14.73
N GLY A 4 13.83 52.52 -14.88
CA GLY A 4 12.85 51.85 -14.04
C GLY A 4 12.87 50.36 -14.39
N LEU A 5 13.64 49.58 -13.63
CA LEU A 5 13.56 48.13 -13.69
C LEU A 5 12.24 47.69 -13.07
N ILE A 6 11.23 47.53 -13.92
CA ILE A 6 10.12 46.62 -13.66
C ILE A 6 10.76 45.26 -13.41
N ASN A 7 10.58 44.72 -12.21
CA ASN A 7 11.06 43.39 -11.86
C ASN A 7 10.19 42.36 -12.61
N PHE A 8 10.64 41.93 -13.79
CA PHE A 8 9.97 40.93 -14.64
C PHE A 8 10.15 39.49 -14.13
N ASN A 9 10.82 39.27 -13.00
CA ASN A 9 10.84 37.95 -12.36
C ASN A 9 9.62 37.78 -11.46
N GLN A 10 8.49 37.48 -12.10
CA GLN A 10 7.25 37.00 -11.48
C GLN A 10 7.23 35.47 -11.34
N PHE A 11 8.40 34.83 -11.27
CA PHE A 11 8.47 33.43 -10.84
C PHE A 11 8.60 33.44 -9.32
N GLU A 12 7.48 33.65 -8.63
CA GLU A 12 7.35 33.13 -7.26
C GLU A 12 7.63 31.63 -7.36
N ILE A 13 8.52 31.12 -6.50
CA ILE A 13 8.67 29.67 -6.31
C ILE A 13 7.33 29.21 -5.76
N THR A 14 6.44 28.78 -6.65
CA THR A 14 5.11 28.32 -6.27
C THR A 14 5.29 27.04 -5.48
N THR A 15 4.89 27.07 -4.21
CA THR A 15 4.84 25.85 -3.39
C THR A 15 3.95 24.82 -4.11
N PRO A 16 4.36 23.55 -4.18
CA PRO A 16 3.57 22.50 -4.81
C PRO A 16 2.10 22.52 -4.36
N ILE A 17 1.18 22.36 -5.31
CA ILE A 17 -0.26 22.30 -5.00
C ILE A 17 -0.69 20.95 -4.45
N ILE A 18 0.20 19.95 -4.52
CA ILE A 18 -0.02 18.57 -4.09
C ILE A 18 0.81 18.29 -2.84
N LYS A 19 0.17 17.75 -1.80
CA LYS A 19 0.84 17.27 -0.59
C LYS A 19 0.66 15.77 -0.41
N VAL A 20 1.71 15.08 0.03
CA VAL A 20 1.66 13.65 0.39
C VAL A 20 1.91 13.53 1.89
N ILE A 21 0.86 13.13 2.63
CA ILE A 21 0.87 13.02 4.09
C ILE A 21 0.92 11.56 4.51
N GLY A 22 2.02 11.15 5.13
CA GLY A 22 2.20 9.83 5.73
C GLY A 22 1.73 9.83 7.16
N VAL A 23 0.80 8.94 7.50
CA VAL A 23 0.20 8.88 8.85
C VAL A 23 0.60 7.59 9.58
N GLY A 24 1.23 7.76 10.74
CA GLY A 24 1.76 6.67 11.55
C GLY A 24 3.01 6.00 10.94
N GLY A 25 3.47 4.90 11.53
CA GLY A 25 4.72 4.26 11.11
C GLY A 25 4.71 3.71 9.67
N GLY A 26 3.66 2.99 9.29
CA GLY A 26 3.55 2.44 7.93
C GLY A 26 3.39 3.51 6.84
N GLY A 27 2.56 4.53 7.10
CA GLY A 27 2.41 5.67 6.21
C GLY A 27 3.71 6.48 6.10
N GLY A 28 4.44 6.64 7.21
CA GLY A 28 5.75 7.29 7.22
C GLY A 28 6.79 6.55 6.41
N ASN A 29 6.87 5.22 6.55
CA ASN A 29 7.76 4.40 5.73
C ASN A 29 7.46 4.56 4.23
N ALA A 30 6.17 4.65 3.85
CA ALA A 30 5.78 4.85 2.46
C ALA A 30 6.18 6.23 1.94
N VAL A 31 5.97 7.30 2.73
CA VAL A 31 6.38 8.66 2.37
C VAL A 31 7.89 8.81 2.29
N GLU A 32 8.64 8.23 3.23
CA GLU A 32 10.10 8.19 3.16
C GLU A 32 10.60 7.48 1.91
N TYR A 33 9.94 6.38 1.54
CA TYR A 33 10.25 5.67 0.32
C TYR A 33 10.01 6.54 -0.92
N MET A 34 8.83 7.15 -1.03
CA MET A 34 8.49 8.07 -2.13
C MET A 34 9.45 9.25 -2.23
N TYR A 35 9.81 9.85 -1.10
CA TYR A 35 10.77 10.95 -1.04
C TYR A 35 12.14 10.55 -1.58
N ARG A 36 12.61 9.33 -1.24
CA ARG A 36 13.88 8.79 -1.77
C ARG A 36 13.80 8.39 -3.25
N GLN A 37 12.63 8.00 -3.73
CA GLN A 37 12.40 7.74 -5.17
C GLN A 37 12.34 9.03 -5.99
N GLY A 38 12.25 10.20 -5.35
CA GLY A 38 12.35 11.49 -6.02
C GLY A 38 11.11 11.89 -6.81
N ILE A 39 9.90 11.66 -6.28
CA ILE A 39 8.68 12.22 -6.89
C ILE A 39 8.81 13.75 -6.89
N CYS A 40 8.73 14.35 -8.07
CA CYS A 40 8.83 15.80 -8.27
C CYS A 40 7.51 16.51 -7.95
N ASP A 41 7.61 17.80 -7.62
CA ASP A 41 6.47 18.72 -7.49
C ASP A 41 5.37 18.27 -6.51
N VAL A 42 5.79 17.58 -5.45
CA VAL A 42 4.94 17.22 -4.31
C VAL A 42 5.63 17.58 -3.00
N ASP A 43 4.85 18.08 -2.05
CA ASP A 43 5.31 18.38 -0.70
C ASP A 43 5.06 17.18 0.22
N PHE A 44 6.12 16.62 0.81
CA PHE A 44 6.01 15.48 1.72
C PHE A 44 5.85 15.91 3.18
N VAL A 45 4.94 15.23 3.88
CA VAL A 45 4.63 15.47 5.29
C VAL A 45 4.55 14.14 6.03
N LEU A 46 5.14 14.08 7.23
CA LEU A 46 5.00 12.95 8.14
C LEU A 46 4.23 13.33 9.41
N CYS A 47 3.14 12.63 9.68
CA CYS A 47 2.31 12.79 10.88
C CYS A 47 2.40 11.53 11.75
N ASN A 48 2.94 11.64 12.97
CA ASN A 48 3.04 10.48 13.86
C ASN A 48 2.91 10.88 15.34
N THR A 49 2.44 9.94 16.17
CA THR A 49 2.40 10.08 17.64
C THR A 49 3.71 9.67 18.31
N ASP A 50 4.54 8.90 17.59
CA ASP A 50 5.82 8.41 18.10
C ASP A 50 6.94 9.39 17.72
N SER A 51 7.56 10.04 18.71
CA SER A 51 8.61 11.04 18.47
C SER A 51 9.91 10.42 17.98
N GLN A 52 10.21 9.16 18.33
CA GLN A 52 11.43 8.49 17.90
C GLN A 52 11.42 8.28 16.38
N ILE A 53 10.26 7.94 15.82
CA ILE A 53 10.09 7.80 14.37
C ILE A 53 10.28 9.15 13.67
N LEU A 54 9.75 10.23 14.25
CA LEU A 54 9.84 11.57 13.67
C LEU A 54 11.27 12.12 13.66
N GLU A 55 12.04 11.90 14.74
CA GLU A 55 13.41 12.41 14.87
C GLU A 55 14.39 11.81 13.85
N HIS A 56 14.14 10.59 13.39
CA HIS A 56 15.01 9.89 12.43
C HIS A 56 14.54 10.01 10.98
N SER A 57 13.42 10.68 10.74
CA SER A 57 12.83 10.77 9.41
C SER A 57 13.57 11.79 8.53
N PRO A 58 13.87 11.48 7.26
CA PRO A 58 14.44 12.44 6.31
C PRO A 58 13.40 13.45 5.77
N ILE A 59 12.14 13.35 6.16
CA ILE A 59 11.06 14.17 5.63
C ILE A 59 11.14 15.60 6.19
N PRO A 60 11.15 16.66 5.35
CA PRO A 60 11.32 18.03 5.81
C PRO A 60 10.22 18.54 6.74
N THR A 61 8.97 18.14 6.47
CA THR A 61 7.80 18.62 7.20
C THR A 61 7.24 17.50 8.08
N ILE A 62 7.22 17.72 9.40
CA ILE A 62 6.74 16.74 10.37
C ILE A 62 5.69 17.35 11.30
N ILE A 63 4.67 16.57 11.67
CA ILE A 63 3.70 16.91 12.71
C ILE A 63 3.70 15.78 13.74
N GLN A 64 4.08 16.13 14.96
CA GLN A 64 3.88 15.25 16.11
C GLN A 64 2.44 15.36 16.60
N LEU A 65 1.69 14.29 16.43
CA LEU A 65 0.30 14.17 16.86
C LEU A 65 0.22 13.87 18.36
N GLY A 66 -0.70 14.52 19.08
CA GLY A 66 -0.98 14.22 20.48
C GLY A 66 0.23 14.37 21.39
N LYS A 67 0.93 15.51 21.30
CA LYS A 67 2.15 15.82 22.07
C LYS A 67 1.92 15.62 23.57
N THR A 68 0.75 16.04 24.05
CA THR A 68 0.36 15.94 25.46
C THR A 68 -0.26 14.58 25.78
N LEU A 69 -1.11 14.06 24.90
CA LEU A 69 -1.80 12.79 25.12
C LEU A 69 -0.88 11.57 25.18
N THR A 70 0.12 11.51 24.30
CA THR A 70 0.97 10.32 24.11
C THR A 70 2.37 10.49 24.67
N GLU A 71 2.77 11.72 25.01
CA GLU A 71 4.13 12.08 25.41
C GLU A 71 5.21 11.57 24.42
N GLY A 72 4.85 11.44 23.13
CA GLY A 72 5.75 10.94 22.09
C GLY A 72 5.95 9.42 22.07
N ARG A 73 5.17 8.63 22.83
CA ARG A 73 5.35 7.16 22.94
C ARG A 73 4.50 6.34 21.97
N GLY A 74 3.78 7.00 21.08
CA GLY A 74 2.89 6.34 20.13
C GLY A 74 1.51 5.98 20.68
N ALA A 75 0.63 5.50 19.79
CA ALA A 75 -0.76 5.18 20.12
C ALA A 75 -0.99 3.75 20.68
N GLY A 76 0.06 2.94 20.89
CA GLY A 76 -0.07 1.63 21.53
C GLY A 76 -1.01 0.63 20.83
N ASN A 77 -1.12 0.68 19.50
CA ASN A 77 -2.05 -0.13 18.70
C ASN A 77 -3.55 0.11 19.01
N ARG A 78 -3.88 1.32 19.45
CA ARG A 78 -5.24 1.76 19.80
C ARG A 78 -5.70 2.88 18.86
N PRO A 79 -6.58 2.62 17.88
CA PRO A 79 -7.07 3.63 16.94
C PRO A 79 -7.69 4.85 17.63
N GLU A 80 -8.40 4.66 18.74
CA GLU A 80 -9.02 5.74 19.50
C GLU A 80 -8.00 6.74 20.07
N ILE A 81 -6.78 6.28 20.38
CA ILE A 81 -5.69 7.17 20.82
C ILE A 81 -5.12 7.94 19.64
N GLY A 82 -4.97 7.29 18.48
CA GLY A 82 -4.53 7.94 17.25
C GLY A 82 -5.49 9.06 16.81
N GLU A 83 -6.79 8.79 16.90
CA GLU A 83 -7.85 9.76 16.63
C GLU A 83 -7.81 10.93 17.61
N ALA A 84 -7.74 10.66 18.93
CA ALA A 84 -7.66 11.72 19.93
C ALA A 84 -6.40 12.57 19.77
N ALA A 85 -5.27 11.96 19.42
CA ALA A 85 -4.02 12.65 19.13
C ALA A 85 -4.12 13.56 17.90
N ALA A 86 -4.80 13.12 16.84
CA ALA A 86 -5.05 13.97 15.68
C ALA A 86 -5.98 15.13 16.00
N ASN A 87 -7.00 14.89 16.84
CA ASN A 87 -7.91 15.94 17.31
C ASN A 87 -7.21 16.99 18.18
N GLU A 88 -6.25 16.58 19.03
CA GLU A 88 -5.39 17.51 19.80
C GLU A 88 -4.57 18.43 18.86
N SER A 89 -4.13 17.90 17.72
CA SER A 89 -3.24 18.59 16.77
C SER A 89 -3.98 19.20 15.57
N LEU A 90 -5.29 19.47 15.67
CA LEU A 90 -6.10 19.98 14.55
C LEU A 90 -5.60 21.31 14.00
N ASP A 91 -5.15 22.22 14.85
CA ASP A 91 -4.69 23.55 14.41
C ASP A 91 -3.39 23.43 13.60
N ASP A 92 -2.47 22.56 14.02
CA ASP A 92 -1.24 22.24 13.28
C ASP A 92 -1.57 21.64 11.90
N ILE A 93 -2.54 20.70 11.85
CA ILE A 93 -3.01 20.07 10.60
C ILE A 93 -3.65 21.09 9.65
N LYS A 94 -4.51 21.97 10.16
CA LYS A 94 -5.15 23.03 9.36
C LYS A 94 -4.15 24.04 8.82
N ALA A 95 -3.19 24.45 9.65
CA ALA A 95 -2.13 25.38 9.25
C ALA A 95 -1.31 24.80 8.11
N LEU A 96 -0.92 23.52 8.22
CA LEU A 96 -0.24 22.79 7.15
C LEU A 96 -1.06 22.78 5.85
N LEU A 97 -2.32 22.37 5.92
CA LEU A 97 -3.19 22.23 4.73
C LEU A 97 -3.51 23.57 4.07
N SER A 98 -3.44 24.69 4.80
CA SER A 98 -3.71 26.03 4.28
C SER A 98 -2.61 26.57 3.36
N THR A 99 -1.45 25.90 3.26
CA THR A 99 -0.29 26.34 2.47
C THR A 99 -0.40 25.97 0.99
N ASN A 100 -1.31 26.62 0.25
CA ASN A 100 -1.54 26.43 -1.19
C ASN A 100 -1.88 24.99 -1.63
N THR A 101 -2.51 24.20 -0.75
CA THR A 101 -2.88 22.81 -1.08
C THR A 101 -4.16 22.78 -1.91
N LYS A 102 -4.12 22.13 -3.07
CA LYS A 102 -5.30 21.82 -3.90
C LYS A 102 -5.64 20.34 -3.87
N MET A 103 -4.63 19.49 -3.65
CA MET A 103 -4.77 18.06 -3.56
C MET A 103 -3.91 17.50 -2.42
N VAL A 104 -4.44 16.49 -1.73
CA VAL A 104 -3.69 15.76 -0.71
C VAL A 104 -3.82 14.26 -0.89
N PHE A 105 -2.68 13.57 -0.85
CA PHE A 105 -2.60 12.12 -0.73
C PHE A 105 -2.37 11.77 0.74
N ILE A 106 -3.29 11.01 1.34
CA ILE A 106 -3.18 10.54 2.71
C ILE A 106 -2.81 9.07 2.66
N THR A 107 -1.58 8.75 3.03
CA THR A 107 -1.08 7.38 3.06
C THR A 107 -0.98 6.84 4.48
N ALA A 108 -1.55 5.67 4.70
CA ALA A 108 -1.55 5.01 6.01
C ALA A 108 -1.58 3.49 5.88
N ALA A 109 -0.93 2.81 6.82
CA ALA A 109 -1.13 1.39 7.04
C ALA A 109 -2.25 1.18 8.05
N MET A 110 -3.31 0.50 7.61
CA MET A 110 -4.50 0.24 8.42
C MET A 110 -4.26 -0.94 9.37
N GLY A 111 -4.97 -0.94 10.50
CA GLY A 111 -4.84 -1.97 11.54
C GLY A 111 -3.87 -1.63 12.66
N GLY A 112 -3.12 -0.52 12.55
CA GLY A 112 -2.35 0.07 13.64
C GLY A 112 -3.18 0.97 14.56
N GLY A 113 -2.52 1.70 15.47
CA GLY A 113 -3.16 2.76 16.27
C GLY A 113 -3.21 4.10 15.55
N THR A 114 -2.04 4.68 15.28
CA THR A 114 -1.93 6.04 14.73
C THR A 114 -2.51 6.16 13.33
N GLY A 115 -2.10 5.32 12.37
CA GLY A 115 -2.59 5.37 10.98
C GLY A 115 -4.12 5.22 10.91
N THR A 116 -4.65 4.15 11.51
CA THR A 116 -6.07 3.83 11.53
C THR A 116 -6.94 4.92 12.16
N GLY A 117 -6.46 5.56 13.25
CA GLY A 117 -7.22 6.56 13.98
C GLY A 117 -7.07 7.99 13.46
N ALA A 118 -5.85 8.38 13.09
CA ALA A 118 -5.54 9.75 12.70
C ALA A 118 -5.83 10.05 11.22
N ALA A 119 -5.67 9.06 10.33
CA ALA A 119 -5.86 9.30 8.89
C ALA A 119 -7.28 9.77 8.54
N PRO A 120 -8.37 9.18 9.09
CA PRO A 120 -9.72 9.70 8.85
C PRO A 120 -9.92 11.14 9.34
N VAL A 121 -9.29 11.53 10.45
CA VAL A 121 -9.38 12.90 10.99
C VAL A 121 -8.69 13.90 10.06
N ILE A 122 -7.47 13.58 9.61
CA ILE A 122 -6.72 14.42 8.67
C ILE A 122 -7.49 14.55 7.34
N ALA A 123 -8.04 13.43 6.83
CA ALA A 123 -8.85 13.40 5.62
C ALA A 123 -10.08 14.29 5.73
N LYS A 124 -10.78 14.21 6.85
CA LYS A 124 -11.95 15.06 7.11
C LYS A 124 -11.59 16.53 7.07
N VAL A 125 -10.51 16.93 7.75
CA VAL A 125 -10.07 18.34 7.74
C VAL A 125 -9.74 18.81 6.32
N ALA A 126 -9.02 18.00 5.53
CA ALA A 126 -8.71 18.33 4.15
C ALA A 126 -9.95 18.48 3.27
N LYS A 127 -10.88 17.52 3.35
CA LYS A 127 -12.13 17.53 2.59
C LYS A 127 -13.04 18.70 3.00
N ASP A 128 -13.15 18.99 4.29
CA ASP A 128 -13.89 20.15 4.82
C ASP A 128 -13.31 21.50 4.34
N MET A 129 -12.00 21.53 4.03
CA MET A 129 -11.32 22.68 3.43
C MET A 129 -11.46 22.76 1.90
N GLY A 130 -12.17 21.82 1.28
CA GLY A 130 -12.37 21.77 -0.17
C GLY A 130 -11.16 21.29 -0.98
N ILE A 131 -10.20 20.64 -0.32
CA ILE A 131 -9.01 20.03 -0.93
C ILE A 131 -9.39 18.67 -1.48
N LEU A 132 -8.99 18.37 -2.73
CA LEU A 132 -9.18 17.04 -3.32
C LEU A 132 -8.39 16.01 -2.51
N THR A 133 -9.09 15.13 -1.80
CA THR A 133 -8.52 14.27 -0.76
C THR A 133 -8.54 12.82 -1.23
N VAL A 134 -7.36 12.26 -1.49
CA VAL A 134 -7.19 10.88 -1.93
C VAL A 134 -6.53 10.06 -0.84
N GLY A 135 -7.23 9.03 -0.34
CA GLY A 135 -6.66 8.05 0.58
C GLY A 135 -5.93 6.95 -0.19
N ILE A 136 -4.69 6.63 0.17
CA ILE A 136 -3.96 5.47 -0.39
C ILE A 136 -3.51 4.60 0.78
N VAL A 137 -4.19 3.49 1.02
CA VAL A 137 -4.04 2.73 2.27
C VAL A 137 -3.73 1.27 2.04
N THR A 138 -2.95 0.69 2.95
CA THR A 138 -2.66 -0.74 2.94
C THR A 138 -3.49 -1.46 3.99
N ILE A 139 -4.04 -2.62 3.62
CA ILE A 139 -4.72 -3.55 4.53
C ILE A 139 -3.69 -4.61 4.97
N PRO A 140 -3.62 -4.95 6.27
CA PRO A 140 -2.67 -5.92 6.78
C PRO A 140 -2.99 -7.33 6.27
N SER A 141 -1.98 -8.17 6.15
CA SER A 141 -2.20 -9.57 5.79
C SER A 141 -2.80 -10.34 6.98
N ARG A 142 -3.54 -11.41 6.71
CA ARG A 142 -4.18 -12.25 7.74
C ARG A 142 -3.19 -12.82 8.76
N PHE A 143 -1.93 -13.02 8.38
CA PHE A 143 -0.90 -13.50 9.31
C PHE A 143 -0.60 -12.51 10.45
N GLU A 144 -0.90 -11.22 10.27
CA GLU A 144 -0.70 -10.19 11.30
C GLU A 144 -1.75 -10.25 12.41
N GLY A 145 -2.78 -11.09 12.24
CA GLY A 145 -3.76 -11.42 13.26
C GLY A 145 -5.12 -10.74 13.06
N PRO A 146 -6.21 -11.38 13.54
CA PRO A 146 -7.58 -10.94 13.29
C PRO A 146 -7.88 -9.55 13.87
N LYS A 147 -7.32 -9.23 15.04
CA LYS A 147 -7.51 -7.93 15.68
C LYS A 147 -7.06 -6.75 14.80
N ARG A 148 -5.91 -6.89 14.13
CA ARG A 148 -5.41 -5.85 13.21
C ARG A 148 -6.32 -5.72 11.98
N LEU A 149 -6.80 -6.84 11.46
CA LEU A 149 -7.70 -6.86 10.31
C LEU A 149 -9.05 -6.18 10.64
N ASP A 150 -9.61 -6.45 11.82
CA ASP A 150 -10.84 -5.80 12.27
C ASP A 150 -10.66 -4.29 12.46
N GLN A 151 -9.54 -3.87 13.08
CA GLN A 151 -9.17 -2.46 13.20
C GLN A 151 -9.01 -1.81 11.83
N ALA A 152 -8.39 -2.50 10.87
CA ALA A 152 -8.20 -2.00 9.53
C ALA A 152 -9.54 -1.81 8.80
N ARG A 153 -10.46 -2.77 8.91
CA ARG A 153 -11.80 -2.69 8.31
C ARG A 153 -12.56 -1.45 8.80
N GLU A 154 -12.57 -1.23 10.11
CA GLU A 154 -13.23 -0.06 10.69
C GLU A 154 -12.55 1.25 10.27
N GLY A 155 -11.22 1.29 10.28
CA GLY A 155 -10.46 2.46 9.81
C GLY A 155 -10.71 2.82 8.36
N VAL A 156 -10.77 1.81 7.47
CA VAL A 156 -11.07 1.98 6.04
C VAL A 156 -12.48 2.53 5.85
N LYS A 157 -13.48 2.00 6.57
CA LYS A 157 -14.86 2.48 6.51
C LYS A 157 -14.96 3.95 6.89
N ARG A 158 -14.34 4.33 8.01
CA ARG A 158 -14.30 5.72 8.49
C ARG A 158 -13.54 6.65 7.54
N LEU A 159 -12.42 6.20 6.99
CA LEU A 159 -11.64 7.00 6.04
C LEU A 159 -12.45 7.27 4.76
N LYS A 160 -13.16 6.27 4.26
CA LYS A 160 -13.99 6.40 3.04
C LYS A 160 -15.01 7.52 3.15
N GLU A 161 -15.58 7.77 4.32
CA GLU A 161 -16.55 8.86 4.54
C GLU A 161 -15.93 10.27 4.42
N HIS A 162 -14.60 10.36 4.43
CA HIS A 162 -13.85 11.61 4.54
C HIS A 162 -12.83 11.83 3.42
N VAL A 163 -12.84 10.98 2.40
CA VAL A 163 -12.03 11.14 1.19
C VAL A 163 -12.93 11.27 -0.03
N ASP A 164 -12.38 11.81 -1.11
CA ASP A 164 -13.03 11.85 -2.41
C ASP A 164 -12.83 10.52 -3.14
N SER A 165 -11.60 9.99 -3.06
CA SER A 165 -11.23 8.71 -3.63
C SER A 165 -10.36 7.90 -2.65
N LEU A 166 -10.54 6.59 -2.63
CA LEU A 166 -9.84 5.66 -1.75
C LEU A 166 -9.23 4.51 -2.54
N ILE A 167 -7.90 4.50 -2.62
CA ILE A 167 -7.10 3.41 -3.18
C ILE A 167 -6.73 2.45 -2.05
N ILE A 168 -7.08 1.18 -2.22
CA ILE A 168 -6.85 0.14 -1.23
C ILE A 168 -5.88 -0.90 -1.78
N ILE A 169 -4.79 -1.11 -1.05
CA ILE A 169 -3.76 -2.08 -1.37
C ILE A 169 -3.84 -3.23 -0.38
N ASP A 170 -4.14 -4.42 -0.89
CA ASP A 170 -4.23 -5.64 -0.10
C ASP A 170 -2.85 -6.32 -0.01
N ASN A 171 -2.22 -6.27 1.16
CA ASN A 171 -0.94 -6.93 1.38
C ASN A 171 -1.05 -8.46 1.27
N GLU A 172 -2.23 -9.06 1.46
CA GLU A 172 -2.44 -10.48 1.23
C GLU A 172 -2.27 -10.83 -0.26
N LYS A 173 -2.76 -9.98 -1.18
CA LYS A 173 -2.54 -10.16 -2.63
C LYS A 173 -1.06 -10.08 -2.97
N ILE A 174 -0.36 -9.07 -2.46
CA ILE A 174 1.09 -8.91 -2.65
C ILE A 174 1.83 -10.17 -2.18
N GLN A 175 1.48 -10.68 -0.99
CA GLN A 175 2.09 -11.90 -0.46
C GLN A 175 1.84 -13.13 -1.32
N ARG A 176 0.66 -13.30 -1.94
CA ARG A 176 0.38 -14.45 -2.80
C ARG A 176 1.25 -14.50 -4.06
N ILE A 177 1.61 -13.33 -4.60
CA ILE A 177 2.43 -13.22 -5.81
C ILE A 177 3.91 -13.41 -5.48
N PHE A 178 4.35 -12.84 -4.35
CA PHE A 178 5.77 -12.74 -3.98
C PHE A 178 6.16 -13.65 -2.80
N GLY A 179 5.36 -14.67 -2.48
CA GLY A 179 5.33 -15.37 -1.18
C GLY A 179 6.60 -16.11 -0.73
N SER A 180 7.61 -16.25 -1.59
CA SER A 180 8.93 -16.79 -1.21
C SER A 180 9.92 -15.73 -0.71
N GLN A 181 9.54 -14.46 -0.71
CA GLN A 181 10.43 -13.36 -0.33
C GLN A 181 10.50 -13.14 1.18
N THR A 182 11.57 -12.46 1.62
CA THR A 182 11.70 -12.01 3.00
C THR A 182 10.63 -10.99 3.35
N LEU A 183 10.30 -10.87 4.65
CA LEU A 183 9.32 -9.90 5.14
C LEU A 183 9.66 -8.46 4.74
N SER A 184 10.94 -8.08 4.78
CA SER A 184 11.39 -6.76 4.34
C SER A 184 11.14 -6.50 2.85
N SER A 185 11.37 -7.51 2.01
CA SER A 185 11.12 -7.41 0.57
C SER A 185 9.62 -7.32 0.26
N ALA A 186 8.78 -8.04 1.00
CA ALA A 186 7.32 -7.94 0.86
C ALA A 186 6.80 -6.53 1.21
N PHE A 187 7.31 -5.90 2.29
CA PHE A 187 6.97 -4.52 2.62
C PHE A 187 7.51 -3.52 1.60
N ALA A 188 8.72 -3.73 1.08
CA ALA A 188 9.25 -2.91 0.00
C ALA A 188 8.35 -2.96 -1.24
N LYS A 189 7.77 -4.13 -1.55
CA LYS A 189 6.79 -4.26 -2.64
C LYS A 189 5.51 -3.48 -2.37
N ALA A 190 4.99 -3.48 -1.14
CA ALA A 190 3.85 -2.63 -0.79
C ALA A 190 4.16 -1.13 -0.95
N ASN A 191 5.37 -0.71 -0.56
CA ASN A 191 5.84 0.66 -0.76
C ASN A 191 6.03 1.00 -2.24
N ASP A 192 6.51 0.06 -3.07
CA ASP A 192 6.57 0.22 -4.53
C ASP A 192 5.18 0.54 -5.10
N VAL A 193 4.17 -0.21 -4.68
CA VAL A 193 2.79 -0.01 -5.14
C VAL A 193 2.25 1.35 -4.70
N LEU A 194 2.45 1.73 -3.43
CA LEU A 194 2.08 3.05 -2.94
C LEU A 194 2.77 4.16 -3.74
N ASN A 195 4.06 4.00 -4.02
CA ASN A 195 4.85 4.93 -4.81
C ASN A 195 4.31 5.06 -6.23
N ILE A 196 4.02 3.95 -6.92
CA ILE A 196 3.44 3.97 -8.27
C ILE A 196 2.09 4.69 -8.29
N ALA A 197 1.24 4.49 -7.28
CA ALA A 197 -0.04 5.18 -7.18
C ALA A 197 0.11 6.69 -7.01
N ALA A 198 0.91 7.11 -6.03
CA ALA A 198 1.14 8.53 -5.75
C ALA A 198 1.87 9.23 -6.91
N LYS A 199 2.96 8.61 -7.42
CA LYS A 199 3.73 9.09 -8.57
C LYS A 199 2.85 9.20 -9.81
N GLY A 200 2.09 8.15 -10.13
CA GLY A 200 1.24 8.10 -11.30
C GLY A 200 0.22 9.23 -11.37
N ILE A 201 -0.46 9.55 -10.26
CA ILE A 201 -1.46 10.63 -10.24
C ILE A 201 -0.78 12.00 -10.17
N ALA A 202 0.26 12.15 -9.35
CA ALA A 202 0.95 13.43 -9.19
C ALA A 202 1.59 13.87 -10.52
N GLU A 203 2.30 12.98 -11.20
CA GLU A 203 3.03 13.31 -12.42
C GLU A 203 2.13 13.59 -13.62
N ILE A 204 0.93 13.00 -13.69
CA ILE A 204 -0.07 13.39 -14.70
C ILE A 204 -0.40 14.89 -14.61
N ILE A 205 -0.36 15.47 -13.40
CA ILE A 205 -0.73 16.86 -13.14
C ILE A 205 0.50 17.78 -13.19
N THR A 206 1.61 17.34 -12.61
CA THR A 206 2.74 18.23 -12.31
C THR A 206 3.83 18.22 -13.39
N LEU A 207 4.06 17.08 -14.05
CA LEU A 207 5.11 17.01 -15.05
C LEU A 207 4.58 17.52 -16.40
N PRO A 208 5.34 18.39 -17.09
CA PRO A 208 5.02 18.77 -18.45
C PRO A 208 5.26 17.58 -19.38
N GLY A 209 4.18 16.91 -19.76
CA GLY A 209 4.10 15.93 -20.84
C GLY A 209 3.69 16.56 -22.17
N TYR A 210 3.61 15.71 -23.20
CA TYR A 210 3.12 16.12 -24.53
C TYR A 210 1.63 16.47 -24.50
N ILE A 211 0.88 15.77 -23.64
CA ILE A 211 -0.54 15.99 -23.37
C ILE A 211 -0.68 16.06 -21.86
N ASN A 212 -0.72 17.28 -21.34
CA ASN A 212 -1.00 17.52 -19.94
C ASN A 212 -2.49 17.40 -19.68
N VAL A 213 -2.84 16.71 -18.61
CA VAL A 213 -4.17 16.72 -18.04
C VAL A 213 -4.23 17.90 -17.08
N ASP A 214 -5.27 18.72 -17.17
CA ASP A 214 -5.40 19.81 -16.21
C ASP A 214 -5.90 19.29 -14.84
N PHE A 215 -5.65 20.06 -13.78
CA PHE A 215 -6.10 19.67 -12.45
C PHE A 215 -7.64 19.57 -12.35
N ALA A 216 -8.38 20.31 -13.17
CA ALA A 216 -9.85 20.30 -13.14
C ALA A 216 -10.41 18.98 -13.69
N ASP A 217 -9.79 18.41 -14.71
CA ASP A 217 -10.12 17.10 -15.28
C ASP A 217 -9.88 16.00 -14.25
N VAL A 218 -8.69 15.98 -13.61
CA VAL A 218 -8.41 15.03 -12.53
C VAL A 218 -9.38 15.19 -11.37
N ARG A 219 -9.68 16.44 -10.97
CA ARG A 219 -10.65 16.73 -9.92
C ARG A 219 -12.04 16.23 -10.29
N THR A 220 -12.47 16.37 -11.53
CA THR A 220 -13.80 15.93 -11.99
C THR A 220 -13.95 14.43 -11.85
N VAL A 221 -12.92 13.66 -12.21
CA VAL A 221 -12.93 12.20 -12.13
C VAL A 221 -12.73 11.67 -10.71
N MET A 222 -11.91 12.34 -9.89
CA MET A 222 -11.56 11.82 -8.56
C MET A 222 -12.47 12.33 -7.43
N THR A 223 -13.24 13.41 -7.64
CA THR A 223 -14.15 13.94 -6.62
C THR A 223 -15.31 12.96 -6.38
N ASP A 224 -15.49 12.55 -5.12
CA ASP A 224 -16.53 11.61 -4.70
C ASP A 224 -16.61 10.30 -5.51
N SER A 225 -15.50 9.87 -6.13
CA SER A 225 -15.43 8.64 -6.93
C SER A 225 -15.42 7.35 -6.11
N GLY A 226 -15.31 7.47 -4.78
CA GLY A 226 -15.42 6.34 -3.87
C GLY A 226 -14.17 5.48 -3.90
N ILE A 227 -14.31 4.19 -4.24
CA ILE A 227 -13.17 3.27 -4.25
C ILE A 227 -12.51 3.28 -5.62
N ALA A 228 -11.19 3.33 -5.60
CA ALA A 228 -10.34 3.27 -6.77
C ALA A 228 -9.42 2.05 -6.71
N ILE A 229 -9.15 1.48 -7.88
CA ILE A 229 -8.29 0.33 -8.06
C ILE A 229 -7.23 0.68 -9.10
N MET A 230 -6.00 0.24 -8.87
CA MET A 230 -4.86 0.59 -9.71
C MET A 230 -4.22 -0.66 -10.33
N GLY A 231 -3.90 -0.58 -11.60
CA GLY A 231 -3.03 -1.51 -12.31
C GLY A 231 -1.82 -0.79 -12.87
N ALA A 232 -0.65 -1.40 -12.81
CA ALA A 232 0.56 -0.84 -13.42
C ALA A 232 1.43 -1.94 -14.02
N ALA A 233 2.07 -1.64 -15.14
CA ALA A 233 3.02 -2.53 -15.82
C ALA A 233 4.05 -1.74 -16.63
N LYS A 234 5.13 -2.43 -17.02
CA LYS A 234 6.19 -1.92 -17.89
C LYS A 234 6.53 -2.96 -18.94
N ALA A 235 6.65 -2.57 -20.20
CA ALA A 235 7.09 -3.45 -21.28
C ALA A 235 7.98 -2.71 -22.29
N SER A 236 8.96 -3.43 -22.85
CA SER A 236 9.86 -2.95 -23.91
C SER A 236 9.95 -3.94 -25.07
N GLY A 237 10.42 -3.52 -26.23
CA GLY A 237 10.52 -4.35 -27.45
C GLY A 237 9.24 -4.41 -28.30
N GLU A 238 9.13 -5.43 -29.16
CA GLU A 238 7.97 -5.59 -30.07
C GLU A 238 6.65 -5.78 -29.30
N ASP A 239 5.56 -5.22 -29.85
CA ASP A 239 4.23 -5.22 -29.24
C ASP A 239 4.20 -4.69 -27.79
N ARG A 240 5.14 -3.80 -27.42
CA ARG A 240 5.24 -3.27 -26.05
C ARG A 240 3.94 -2.61 -25.58
N ALA A 241 3.25 -1.87 -26.46
CA ALA A 241 1.97 -1.20 -26.17
C ALA A 241 0.86 -2.19 -25.79
N LYS A 242 0.68 -3.26 -26.59
CA LYS A 242 -0.30 -4.31 -26.31
C LYS A 242 0.00 -5.07 -25.02
N ARG A 243 1.27 -5.42 -24.80
CA ARG A 243 1.69 -6.19 -23.63
C ARG A 243 1.56 -5.36 -22.36
N VAL A 244 2.00 -4.11 -22.37
CA VAL A 244 1.96 -3.25 -21.18
C VAL A 244 0.52 -3.03 -20.72
N ILE A 245 -0.42 -2.74 -21.63
CA ILE A 245 -1.81 -2.52 -21.21
C ILE A 245 -2.48 -3.82 -20.74
N ALA A 246 -2.21 -4.94 -21.41
CA ALA A 246 -2.72 -6.24 -20.98
C ALA A 246 -2.17 -6.62 -19.59
N GLU A 247 -0.88 -6.40 -19.34
CA GLU A 247 -0.27 -6.66 -18.03
C GLU A 247 -0.79 -5.70 -16.95
N ALA A 248 -0.97 -4.41 -17.26
CA ALA A 248 -1.51 -3.43 -16.32
C ALA A 248 -2.95 -3.81 -15.92
N LEU A 249 -3.78 -4.20 -16.88
CA LEU A 249 -5.17 -4.60 -16.63
C LEU A 249 -5.31 -5.98 -15.97
N ASN A 250 -4.26 -6.79 -16.06
CA ASN A 250 -4.18 -8.10 -15.39
C ASN A 250 -3.32 -8.05 -14.15
N SER A 251 -2.90 -6.85 -13.74
CA SER A 251 -2.03 -6.66 -12.59
C SER A 251 -2.77 -7.17 -11.35
N PRO A 252 -2.13 -7.89 -10.43
CA PRO A 252 -2.80 -8.39 -9.24
C PRO A 252 -3.39 -7.29 -8.32
N LEU A 253 -2.96 -6.05 -8.54
CA LEU A 253 -3.47 -4.84 -7.89
C LEU A 253 -4.85 -4.42 -8.46
N LEU A 254 -5.16 -4.87 -9.68
CA LEU A 254 -6.39 -4.68 -10.43
C LEU A 254 -6.99 -6.05 -10.80
N ASN A 255 -8.01 -6.52 -10.09
CA ASN A 255 -8.64 -7.77 -10.52
C ASN A 255 -9.39 -7.53 -11.85
N LYS A 256 -9.21 -8.41 -12.84
CA LYS A 256 -9.97 -8.40 -14.11
C LYS A 256 -11.49 -8.36 -13.94
N SER A 257 -12.02 -8.96 -12.87
CA SER A 257 -13.46 -8.96 -12.57
C SER A 257 -13.97 -7.59 -12.11
N ASP A 258 -13.05 -6.66 -11.82
CA ASP A 258 -13.32 -5.41 -11.13
C ASP A 258 -13.14 -4.19 -12.05
N ILE A 259 -12.76 -4.28 -13.33
CA ILE A 259 -12.75 -3.06 -14.20
C ILE A 259 -14.10 -2.81 -14.90
N LEU A 260 -14.88 -3.88 -15.11
CA LEU A 260 -16.24 -3.78 -15.64
C LEU A 260 -17.12 -3.08 -14.61
N GLY A 261 -17.51 -1.83 -14.91
CA GLY A 261 -18.29 -0.98 -14.00
C GLY A 261 -17.55 0.22 -13.44
N ALA A 262 -16.27 0.42 -13.81
CA ALA A 262 -15.61 1.70 -13.58
C ALA A 262 -16.41 2.84 -14.22
N SER A 263 -16.65 3.92 -13.48
CA SER A 263 -17.29 5.13 -14.03
C SER A 263 -16.27 5.97 -14.78
N ASP A 264 -15.03 5.97 -14.29
CA ASP A 264 -13.97 6.82 -14.83
C ASP A 264 -12.62 6.11 -14.73
N ILE A 265 -11.75 6.39 -15.70
CA ILE A 265 -10.41 5.81 -15.81
C ILE A 265 -9.40 6.94 -15.99
N LEU A 266 -8.37 6.96 -15.15
CA LEU A 266 -7.16 7.73 -15.40
C LEU A 266 -6.09 6.79 -15.94
N LEU A 267 -5.51 7.16 -17.06
CA LEU A 267 -4.47 6.43 -17.76
C LEU A 267 -3.20 7.28 -17.81
N ASN A 268 -2.18 6.89 -17.05
CA ASN A 268 -0.84 7.48 -17.18
C ASN A 268 -0.01 6.62 -18.12
N ILE A 269 0.50 7.22 -19.20
CA ILE A 269 1.42 6.57 -20.12
C ILE A 269 2.75 7.30 -20.06
N THR A 270 3.82 6.58 -19.75
CA THR A 270 5.17 7.13 -19.70
C THR A 270 6.06 6.33 -20.63
N SER A 271 6.67 6.98 -21.62
CA SER A 271 7.68 6.36 -22.49
C SER A 271 9.09 6.75 -22.06
N GLY A 272 10.07 5.89 -22.33
CA GLY A 272 11.48 6.24 -22.11
C GLY A 272 12.05 7.09 -23.24
N THR A 273 13.28 6.76 -23.67
CA THR A 273 13.96 7.41 -24.79
C THR A 273 13.23 7.21 -26.11
N ASP A 274 12.58 6.06 -26.26
CA ASP A 274 11.78 5.73 -27.44
C ASP A 274 10.33 6.17 -27.20
N GLU A 275 10.02 7.37 -27.71
CA GLU A 275 8.69 7.98 -27.61
C GLU A 275 7.59 7.03 -28.10
N ILE A 276 6.43 7.10 -27.42
CA ILE A 276 5.26 6.32 -27.83
C ILE A 276 4.71 6.83 -29.17
N THR A 277 4.38 5.91 -30.07
CA THR A 277 3.78 6.23 -31.36
C THR A 277 2.25 6.39 -31.28
N MET A 278 1.65 7.05 -32.27
CA MET A 278 0.17 7.18 -32.35
C MET A 278 -0.53 5.82 -32.49
N ASP A 279 0.11 4.86 -33.17
CA ASP A 279 -0.43 3.50 -33.32
C ASP A 279 -0.42 2.76 -31.97
N GLU A 280 0.68 2.87 -31.21
CA GLU A 280 0.78 2.32 -29.86
C GLU A 280 -0.23 2.96 -28.90
N MET A 281 -0.42 4.28 -28.97
CA MET A 281 -1.43 5.00 -28.17
C MET A 281 -2.85 4.48 -28.51
N SER A 282 -3.16 4.36 -29.80
CA SER A 282 -4.45 3.86 -30.28
C SER A 282 -4.67 2.41 -29.81
N GLU A 283 -3.64 1.57 -29.81
CA GLU A 283 -3.73 0.20 -29.33
C GLU A 283 -4.05 0.13 -27.82
N ILE A 284 -3.36 0.93 -27.00
CA ILE A 284 -3.59 1.02 -25.55
C ILE A 284 -5.04 1.46 -25.28
N THR A 285 -5.46 2.57 -25.89
CA THR A 285 -6.79 3.16 -25.63
C THR A 285 -7.92 2.25 -26.11
N ASN A 286 -7.79 1.65 -27.29
CA ASN A 286 -8.78 0.70 -27.81
C ASN A 286 -8.88 -0.55 -26.93
N TYR A 287 -7.77 -1.00 -26.35
CA TYR A 287 -7.79 -2.13 -25.41
C TYR A 287 -8.58 -1.76 -24.15
N VAL A 288 -8.34 -0.59 -23.56
CA VAL A 288 -9.07 -0.13 -22.36
C VAL A 288 -10.57 0.00 -22.66
N ILE A 289 -10.95 0.67 -23.75
CA ILE A 289 -12.35 0.84 -24.16
C ILE A 289 -13.03 -0.53 -24.32
N LYS A 290 -12.34 -1.50 -24.92
CA LYS A 290 -12.88 -2.85 -25.12
C LYS A 290 -13.14 -3.57 -23.80
N GLU A 291 -12.28 -3.42 -22.80
CA GLU A 291 -12.41 -4.10 -21.52
C GLU A 291 -13.41 -3.42 -20.56
N VAL A 292 -13.52 -2.08 -20.60
CA VAL A 292 -14.43 -1.33 -19.71
C VAL A 292 -15.82 -1.10 -20.32
N GLY A 293 -15.90 -1.04 -21.65
CA GLY A 293 -17.11 -0.70 -22.40
C GLY A 293 -17.28 0.82 -22.60
N ASP A 294 -18.32 1.21 -23.34
CA ASP A 294 -18.54 2.59 -23.82
C ASP A 294 -19.04 3.58 -22.74
N ASN A 295 -19.13 3.16 -21.47
CA ASN A 295 -19.78 3.95 -20.42
C ASN A 295 -18.80 4.72 -19.51
N ALA A 296 -17.50 4.50 -19.63
CA ALA A 296 -16.51 5.13 -18.75
C ALA A 296 -15.85 6.36 -19.40
N ALA A 297 -15.71 7.45 -18.63
CA ALA A 297 -14.87 8.56 -19.07
C ALA A 297 -13.39 8.17 -18.93
N ILE A 298 -12.60 8.38 -19.98
CA ILE A 298 -11.17 8.05 -19.97
C ILE A 298 -10.39 9.35 -20.08
N ILE A 299 -9.56 9.61 -19.07
CA ILE A 299 -8.57 10.68 -19.06
C ILE A 299 -7.21 10.02 -19.27
N TRP A 300 -6.42 10.50 -20.23
CA TRP A 300 -5.08 10.03 -20.47
C TRP A 300 -4.05 11.15 -20.37
N GLY A 301 -2.98 10.90 -19.64
CA GLY A 301 -1.76 11.71 -19.60
C GLY A 301 -0.61 10.98 -20.29
N VAL A 302 0.20 11.71 -21.05
CA VAL A 302 1.38 11.15 -21.73
C VAL A 302 2.62 11.94 -21.35
N GLY A 303 3.56 11.27 -20.69
CA GLY A 303 4.83 11.83 -20.26
C GLY A 303 6.04 11.01 -20.72
N THR A 304 7.22 11.48 -20.37
CA THR A 304 8.50 10.81 -20.66
C THR A 304 9.34 10.67 -19.41
N ASP A 305 9.98 9.51 -19.23
CA ASP A 305 10.93 9.24 -18.14
C ASP A 305 12.14 8.51 -18.72
N GLU A 306 13.27 9.23 -18.86
CA GLU A 306 14.51 8.68 -19.46
C GLU A 306 15.00 7.41 -18.75
N ALA A 307 14.64 7.20 -17.48
CA ALA A 307 14.97 5.98 -16.74
C ALA A 307 14.27 4.71 -17.26
N LEU A 308 13.29 4.85 -18.17
CA LEU A 308 12.60 3.73 -18.81
C LEU A 308 13.30 3.21 -20.07
N GLU A 309 14.33 3.89 -20.59
CA GLU A 309 15.05 3.47 -21.81
C GLU A 309 14.08 3.17 -22.98
N ASP A 310 14.05 1.94 -23.51
CA ASP A 310 13.18 1.54 -24.62
C ASP A 310 11.77 1.08 -24.16
N ALA A 311 11.46 1.18 -22.86
CA ALA A 311 10.21 0.72 -22.29
C ALA A 311 9.10 1.78 -22.29
N ILE A 312 7.86 1.28 -22.31
CA ILE A 312 6.65 2.04 -21.95
C ILE A 312 6.16 1.52 -20.60
N SER A 313 5.80 2.45 -19.71
CA SER A 313 5.14 2.22 -18.44
C SER A 313 3.69 2.71 -18.54
N VAL A 314 2.73 1.87 -18.17
CA VAL A 314 1.31 2.26 -18.11
C VAL A 314 0.79 2.06 -16.71
N THR A 315 0.13 3.09 -16.17
CA THR A 315 -0.63 3.03 -14.93
C THR A 315 -2.09 3.34 -15.22
N VAL A 316 -2.96 2.42 -14.86
CA VAL A 316 -4.42 2.54 -14.99
C VAL A 316 -4.99 2.71 -13.60
N ILE A 317 -5.80 3.74 -13.38
CA ILE A 317 -6.54 3.97 -12.15
C ILE A 317 -8.01 4.03 -12.51
N ALA A 318 -8.75 3.00 -12.13
CA ALA A 318 -10.18 2.92 -12.33
C ALA A 318 -10.89 3.37 -11.06
N THR A 319 -11.93 4.18 -11.18
CA THR A 319 -12.71 4.72 -10.05
C THR A 319 -14.21 4.48 -10.24
N GLY A 320 -15.00 4.69 -9.19
CA GLY A 320 -16.46 4.50 -9.22
C GLY A 320 -16.93 3.15 -8.68
N PHE A 321 -16.10 2.42 -7.92
CA PHE A 321 -16.46 1.11 -7.40
C PHE A 321 -17.27 1.15 -6.09
N PRO A 322 -18.25 0.24 -5.90
CA PRO A 322 -19.03 0.16 -4.67
C PRO A 322 -18.22 -0.37 -3.48
N MET A 323 -18.68 -0.12 -2.25
CA MET A 323 -17.99 -0.57 -1.03
C MET A 323 -18.00 -2.10 -0.84
N GLU A 324 -18.98 -2.76 -1.42
CA GLU A 324 -19.21 -4.21 -1.24
C GLU A 324 -18.01 -5.05 -1.72
N ASP A 325 -17.26 -4.57 -2.72
CA ASP A 325 -16.06 -5.23 -3.23
C ASP A 325 -14.88 -5.19 -2.25
N VAL A 326 -14.83 -4.15 -1.41
CA VAL A 326 -13.84 -4.01 -0.34
C VAL A 326 -14.21 -4.88 0.85
N GLU A 327 -15.48 -4.96 1.23
CA GLU A 327 -15.95 -5.88 2.29
C GLU A 327 -15.69 -7.34 1.94
N ASN A 328 -15.77 -7.70 0.65
CA ASN A 328 -15.39 -9.02 0.15
C ASN A 328 -13.91 -9.34 0.36
N THR A 329 -13.03 -8.33 0.38
CA THR A 329 -11.60 -8.51 0.69
C THR A 329 -11.39 -8.94 2.15
N PHE A 330 -12.19 -8.39 3.06
CA PHE A 330 -12.16 -8.76 4.49
C PHE A 330 -12.84 -10.09 4.81
N THR A 331 -13.84 -10.52 4.01
CA THR A 331 -14.75 -11.61 4.37
C THR A 331 -14.57 -12.91 3.57
N LYS A 332 -14.04 -12.87 2.34
CA LYS A 332 -13.92 -14.09 1.53
C LYS A 332 -13.01 -15.12 2.24
N PRO A 333 -13.51 -16.33 2.54
CA PRO A 333 -12.64 -17.42 2.98
C PRO A 333 -11.67 -17.76 1.84
N LEU A 334 -10.45 -18.11 2.20
CA LEU A 334 -9.43 -18.54 1.23
C LEU A 334 -9.96 -19.72 0.42
N LYS A 335 -10.17 -19.56 -0.90
CA LYS A 335 -10.23 -20.72 -1.79
C LYS A 335 -8.87 -21.40 -1.74
N GLY A 336 -8.78 -22.50 -1.00
CA GLY A 336 -7.57 -23.30 -0.84
C GLY A 336 -7.00 -23.41 0.57
N VAL A 337 -7.59 -22.75 1.59
CA VAL A 337 -7.30 -23.13 2.98
C VAL A 337 -8.42 -24.03 3.46
N VAL A 338 -8.11 -25.32 3.50
CA VAL A 338 -8.89 -26.30 4.24
C VAL A 338 -8.93 -25.80 5.69
N SER A 339 -10.12 -25.41 6.14
CA SER A 339 -10.41 -25.24 7.56
C SER A 339 -10.04 -26.54 8.26
N VAL A 340 -9.16 -26.49 9.25
CA VAL A 340 -8.76 -27.67 10.05
C VAL A 340 -9.98 -28.27 10.76
N ASN A 341 -11.09 -27.55 10.83
CA ASN A 341 -12.33 -27.98 11.45
C ASN A 341 -13.37 -28.59 10.48
N ASP A 342 -13.13 -28.59 9.16
CA ASP A 342 -14.08 -29.16 8.18
C ASP A 342 -13.63 -30.52 7.62
N ILE A 343 -12.72 -31.21 8.31
CA ILE A 343 -12.43 -32.62 8.02
C ILE A 343 -13.43 -33.46 8.79
N SER A 344 -14.59 -33.73 8.19
CA SER A 344 -15.46 -34.81 8.68
C SER A 344 -14.70 -36.14 8.57
N GLU A 345 -14.53 -36.84 9.70
CA GLU A 345 -13.69 -38.03 9.88
C GLU A 345 -14.05 -39.26 9.03
N GLU A 346 -15.09 -39.25 8.21
CA GLU A 346 -15.64 -40.50 7.65
C GLU A 346 -15.35 -40.77 6.16
N ALA A 347 -14.67 -39.88 5.42
CA ALA A 347 -14.52 -40.06 3.96
C ALA A 347 -13.09 -40.36 3.45
N VAL A 348 -12.05 -40.32 4.30
CA VAL A 348 -10.65 -40.36 3.83
C VAL A 348 -10.02 -41.77 3.88
N ASP A 349 -10.66 -42.76 4.49
CA ASP A 349 -9.97 -43.97 4.96
C ASP A 349 -10.01 -45.21 4.05
N VAL A 350 -10.52 -45.11 2.82
CA VAL A 350 -10.54 -46.26 1.88
C VAL A 350 -9.59 -46.07 0.68
N ALA A 351 -9.31 -44.82 0.29
CA ALA A 351 -8.48 -44.52 -0.88
C ALA A 351 -6.97 -44.41 -0.57
N ARG A 352 -6.59 -43.95 0.64
CA ARG A 352 -5.17 -43.85 1.05
C ARG A 352 -4.54 -45.21 1.38
N THR A 353 -5.34 -46.14 1.89
CA THR A 353 -4.89 -47.48 2.31
C THR A 353 -4.54 -48.39 1.12
N LYS A 354 -4.98 -48.03 -0.10
CA LYS A 354 -4.70 -48.80 -1.32
C LYS A 354 -3.46 -48.32 -2.09
N LYS A 355 -3.12 -47.02 -2.06
CA LYS A 355 -1.95 -46.47 -2.78
C LYS A 355 -0.62 -46.53 -2.02
N ILE A 356 -0.65 -46.75 -0.70
CA ILE A 356 0.57 -46.86 0.12
C ILE A 356 1.18 -48.27 0.11
N LYS A 357 0.43 -49.31 -0.32
CA LYS A 357 0.95 -50.69 -0.34
C LYS A 357 1.90 -51.02 -1.50
N ASP A 358 1.89 -50.27 -2.60
CA ASP A 358 2.61 -50.65 -3.82
C ASP A 358 3.82 -49.76 -4.20
N GLY A 359 4.08 -48.66 -3.49
CA GLY A 359 4.99 -47.61 -3.99
C GLY A 359 6.25 -47.28 -3.20
N VAL A 360 6.41 -47.70 -1.94
CA VAL A 360 7.55 -47.25 -1.10
C VAL A 360 8.17 -48.43 -0.36
N LYS A 361 8.87 -49.28 -1.11
CA LYS A 361 9.84 -50.24 -0.53
C LYS A 361 11.30 -49.85 -0.78
N ASP A 362 11.61 -48.87 -1.63
CA ASP A 362 12.99 -48.68 -2.12
C ASP A 362 13.70 -47.36 -1.76
N TYR A 363 13.08 -46.40 -1.07
CA TYR A 363 13.73 -45.09 -0.84
C TYR A 363 14.12 -44.72 0.60
N VAL A 364 13.85 -45.58 1.60
CA VAL A 364 14.15 -45.26 3.02
C VAL A 364 15.29 -46.11 3.61
N GLN A 365 15.83 -47.10 2.89
CA GLN A 365 16.94 -47.93 3.42
C GLN A 365 18.35 -47.35 3.25
N VAL A 366 18.54 -46.23 2.56
CA VAL A 366 19.90 -45.72 2.23
C VAL A 366 20.39 -44.58 3.13
N ILE A 367 19.54 -43.96 3.97
CA ILE A 367 19.96 -42.79 4.80
C ILE A 367 19.68 -43.01 6.31
N LEU A 368 19.72 -44.26 6.79
CA LEU A 368 19.68 -44.58 8.23
C LEU A 368 20.87 -45.44 8.68
N LYS A 369 22.04 -45.24 8.05
CA LYS A 369 23.33 -45.59 8.63
C LYS A 369 24.14 -44.32 8.80
N GLU A 370 23.92 -43.62 9.91
CA GLU A 370 24.94 -43.00 10.78
C GLU A 370 24.26 -41.97 11.70
N SER A 371 24.60 -42.07 12.99
CA SER A 371 24.30 -41.16 14.12
C SER A 371 22.85 -41.06 14.63
N GLU A 372 22.47 -42.00 15.51
CA GLU A 372 21.59 -41.66 16.64
C GLU A 372 22.37 -40.79 17.62
N VAL A 373 22.10 -39.48 17.65
CA VAL A 373 22.45 -38.64 18.80
C VAL A 373 21.23 -38.60 19.71
N VAL A 374 21.25 -39.39 20.77
CA VAL A 374 20.26 -39.34 21.84
C VAL A 374 20.62 -38.16 22.76
N LEU A 375 19.87 -37.07 22.67
CA LEU A 375 19.96 -35.98 23.65
C LEU A 375 19.22 -36.39 24.93
N GLN A 376 19.95 -36.88 25.93
CA GLN A 376 19.45 -36.94 27.31
C GLN A 376 19.84 -35.65 28.03
N PRO A 377 18.88 -34.85 28.54
CA PRO A 377 19.21 -33.76 29.45
C PRO A 377 19.58 -34.33 30.82
N ASP A 378 20.81 -34.08 31.29
CA ASP A 378 21.28 -34.48 32.62
C ASP A 378 20.75 -33.52 33.72
N LEU A 379 19.43 -33.51 33.90
CA LEU A 379 18.77 -32.75 34.96
C LEU A 379 18.12 -33.71 35.96
N SER A 380 18.54 -33.60 37.23
CA SER A 380 17.92 -34.34 38.32
C SER A 380 16.43 -33.98 38.46
N PRO A 381 15.58 -34.92 38.92
CA PRO A 381 14.13 -34.69 39.07
C PRO A 381 13.80 -33.44 39.91
N GLU A 382 14.61 -33.15 40.93
CA GLU A 382 14.47 -31.98 41.80
C GLU A 382 14.64 -30.64 41.06
N LYS A 383 15.55 -30.56 40.08
CA LYS A 383 15.74 -29.34 39.27
C LYS A 383 14.61 -29.12 38.26
N VAL A 384 13.95 -30.19 37.82
CA VAL A 384 12.80 -30.10 36.91
C VAL A 384 11.59 -29.50 37.63
N GLU A 385 11.41 -29.84 38.91
CA GLU A 385 10.31 -29.32 39.75
C GLU A 385 10.55 -27.86 40.18
N GLU A 386 11.79 -27.47 40.45
CA GLU A 386 12.20 -26.08 40.68
C GLU A 386 11.99 -25.19 39.44
N LEU A 387 12.31 -25.73 38.25
CA LEU A 387 12.03 -25.04 36.99
C LEU A 387 10.53 -24.91 36.73
N ALA A 388 9.71 -25.92 37.02
CA ALA A 388 8.26 -25.87 36.80
C ALA A 388 7.56 -24.78 37.63
N THR A 389 8.08 -24.46 38.82
CA THR A 389 7.49 -23.49 39.76
C THR A 389 8.04 -22.07 39.62
N THR A 390 9.12 -21.87 38.86
CA THR A 390 9.74 -20.54 38.65
C THR A 390 9.15 -19.83 37.42
N PRO A 391 8.69 -18.56 37.53
CA PRO A 391 8.20 -17.77 36.39
C PRO A 391 9.23 -17.64 35.25
N ALA A 392 8.76 -17.71 34.00
CA ALA A 392 9.62 -17.83 32.82
C ALA A 392 10.62 -16.68 32.64
N TYR A 393 10.28 -15.46 33.09
CA TYR A 393 11.13 -14.27 32.93
C TYR A 393 12.34 -14.24 33.88
N THR A 394 12.38 -15.11 34.89
CA THR A 394 13.49 -15.22 35.86
C THR A 394 14.47 -16.35 35.55
N ARG A 395 14.21 -17.17 34.51
CA ARG A 395 15.06 -18.30 34.12
C ARG A 395 16.21 -17.88 33.20
N ARG A 396 17.12 -17.03 33.68
CA ARG A 396 18.41 -16.72 33.02
C ARG A 396 19.52 -17.09 33.97
N HIS A 397 20.24 -18.18 33.69
CA HIS A 397 21.55 -18.64 34.22
C HIS A 397 21.65 -20.14 34.52
N LEU A 398 21.07 -21.01 33.68
CA LEU A 398 21.42 -22.43 33.67
C LEU A 398 22.15 -22.75 32.36
N LYS A 399 23.47 -22.92 32.43
CA LYS A 399 24.27 -23.48 31.34
C LYS A 399 23.87 -24.95 31.17
N ILE A 400 23.31 -25.27 30.01
CA ILE A 400 23.19 -26.64 29.54
C ILE A 400 24.48 -26.90 28.76
N ASP A 401 25.43 -27.62 29.35
CA ASP A 401 26.62 -28.05 28.63
C ASP A 401 26.21 -29.05 27.54
N ARG A 402 26.66 -28.79 26.31
CA ARG A 402 26.45 -29.67 25.16
C ARG A 402 27.72 -30.52 25.00
N LEU A 403 27.56 -31.84 24.89
CA LEU A 403 28.56 -32.71 24.26
C LEU A 403 28.32 -32.74 22.75
#